data_AF-A0A1J3H3D5-F1
#
_entry.id   AF-A0A1J3H3D5-F1
#
_cell.length_a   1.000
_cell.length_b   1.000
_cell.length_c   1.000
_cell.angle_alpha   90.00
_cell.angle_beta   90.00
_cell.angle_gamma   90.00
#
_symmetry.space_group_name_H-M   'P 1'
#
loop_
_entity.id
_entity.type
_entity.pdbx_description
1 polymer ?
#
loop_
_entity_poly.entity_id
_entity_poly.type
_entity_poly.pdbx_seq_one_letter_code
_entity_poly.pdbx_strand_id
1 'polypeptide(L)'
;FLKSQDSTRKQDFVLKTRVNAKLFVYQAAAKMEIESLVVSLERDGSKILVMEGLALLLDAADACLKSVWRKLKACEELFGSLLSGIAKIAVGRGGQPLRLLLIRLKPLVLDLCEQPDTWVRNQGNMFDSVFRISCEIIESGWAKDRPSVDTFIKGLTSSIRERNDYE
;
A
#
# COMPACT_ATOMS: atom_id res chain seq x y z
N PHE A 1 -1.71 18.65 -38.62
CA PHE A 1 -2.06 17.43 -37.87
C PHE A 1 -0.83 16.63 -37.40
N LEU A 2 0.06 16.13 -38.28
CA LEU A 2 1.25 15.34 -37.87
C LEU A 2 2.22 16.06 -36.90
N LYS A 3 2.46 17.37 -37.09
CA LYS A 3 3.39 18.16 -36.26
C LYS A 3 2.88 18.43 -34.84
N SER A 4 1.56 18.48 -34.65
CA SER A 4 0.90 18.66 -33.35
C SER A 4 0.87 17.36 -32.54
N GLN A 5 0.80 16.21 -33.21
CA GLN A 5 0.80 14.90 -32.56
C GLN A 5 2.18 14.52 -32.00
N ASP A 6 3.26 14.95 -32.67
CA ASP A 6 4.65 14.75 -32.21
C ASP A 6 5.00 15.62 -30.99
N SER A 7 4.51 16.87 -30.95
CA SER A 7 4.71 17.75 -29.77
C SER A 7 4.00 17.24 -28.52
N THR A 8 2.78 16.71 -28.65
CA THR A 8 2.02 16.13 -27.53
C THR A 8 2.71 14.88 -27.00
N ARG A 9 3.16 13.96 -27.88
CA ARG A 9 3.89 12.75 -27.45
C ARG A 9 5.21 13.07 -26.74
N LYS A 10 5.94 14.08 -27.20
CA LYS A 10 7.18 14.52 -26.54
C LYS A 10 6.90 15.09 -25.15
N GLN A 11 5.85 15.88 -24.99
CA GLN A 11 5.43 16.40 -23.70
C GLN A 11 5.03 15.27 -22.73
N ASP A 12 4.26 14.29 -23.19
CA ASP A 12 3.87 13.12 -22.40
C ASP A 12 5.09 12.29 -21.96
N PHE A 13 6.06 12.11 -22.85
CA PHE A 13 7.31 11.41 -22.53
C PHE A 13 8.14 12.14 -21.47
N VAL A 14 8.29 13.46 -21.59
CA VAL A 14 9.02 14.29 -20.63
C VAL A 14 8.33 14.27 -19.26
N LEU A 15 7.00 14.38 -19.23
CA LEU A 15 6.21 14.31 -17.99
C LEU A 15 6.37 12.93 -17.32
N LYS A 16 6.21 11.84 -18.06
CA LYS A 16 6.39 10.48 -17.55
C LYS A 16 7.80 10.26 -16.99
N THR A 17 8.83 10.77 -17.66
CA THR A 17 10.22 10.70 -17.19
C THR A 17 10.42 11.44 -15.87
N ARG A 18 9.88 12.66 -15.75
CA ARG A 18 9.95 13.46 -14.51
C ARG A 18 9.19 12.81 -13.36
N VAL A 19 8.01 12.25 -13.63
CA VAL A 19 7.22 11.52 -12.63
C VAL A 19 7.97 10.29 -12.14
N ASN A 20 8.55 9.49 -13.04
CA ASN A 20 9.37 8.33 -12.66
C ASN A 20 10.55 8.74 -11.78
N ALA A 21 11.28 9.80 -12.14
CA ALA A 21 12.39 10.30 -11.33
C ALA A 21 11.93 10.65 -9.90
N LYS A 22 10.79 11.34 -9.76
CA LYS A 22 10.21 11.64 -8.43
C LYS A 22 9.81 10.37 -7.67
N LEU A 23 9.18 9.41 -8.34
CA LEU A 23 8.78 8.15 -7.72
C LEU A 23 9.99 7.34 -7.23
N PHE A 24 11.10 7.33 -7.97
CA PHE A 24 12.34 6.70 -7.50
C PHE A 24 12.92 7.38 -6.27
N VAL A 25 12.89 8.72 -6.20
CA VAL A 25 13.31 9.46 -5.00
C VAL A 25 12.42 9.10 -3.81
N TYR A 26 11.09 9.07 -4.00
CA TYR A 26 10.17 8.64 -2.94
C TYR A 26 10.41 7.20 -2.51
N GLN A 27 10.75 6.30 -3.43
CA GLN A 27 11.06 4.91 -3.10
C GLN A 27 12.33 4.79 -2.28
N ALA A 28 13.38 5.55 -2.61
CA ALA A 28 14.60 5.60 -1.82
C ALA A 28 14.34 6.17 -0.41
N ALA A 29 13.59 7.27 -0.32
CA ALA A 29 13.20 7.88 0.95
C ALA A 29 12.36 6.93 1.81
N ALA A 30 11.36 6.26 1.21
CA ALA A 30 10.52 5.29 1.91
C ALA A 30 11.33 4.11 2.44
N LYS A 31 12.28 3.57 1.66
CA LYS A 31 13.17 2.49 2.13
C LYS A 31 14.02 2.93 3.32
N MET A 32 14.61 4.11 3.25
CA MET A 32 15.39 4.69 4.35
C MET A 32 14.54 4.87 5.61
N GLU A 33 13.31 5.39 5.47
CA GLU A 33 12.37 5.56 6.58
C GLU A 33 11.98 4.21 7.18
N ILE A 34 11.62 3.23 6.36
CA ILE A 34 11.28 1.87 6.79
C ILE A 34 12.44 1.25 7.61
N GLU A 35 13.67 1.34 7.10
CA GLU A 35 14.86 0.82 7.79
C GLU A 35 15.08 1.54 9.13
N SER A 36 14.95 2.86 9.16
CA SER A 36 15.05 3.67 10.38
C SER A 36 14.00 3.25 11.43
N LEU A 37 12.74 3.04 11.01
CA LEU A 37 11.66 2.60 11.88
C LEU A 37 11.85 1.17 12.38
N VAL A 38 12.39 0.27 11.55
CA VAL A 38 12.75 -1.10 11.96
C VAL A 38 13.88 -1.08 13.00
N VAL A 39 14.93 -0.28 12.80
CA VAL A 39 16.00 -0.13 13.80
C VAL A 39 15.46 0.47 15.10
N SER A 40 14.54 1.44 15.00
CA SER A 40 13.87 2.03 16.15
C SER A 40 13.04 0.99 16.92
N LEU A 41 12.50 -0.01 16.24
CA LEU A 41 11.78 -1.11 16.88
C LEU A 41 12.71 -2.01 17.72
N GLU A 42 13.93 -2.27 17.23
CA GLU A 42 14.91 -3.13 17.91
C GLU A 42 15.52 -2.48 19.16
N ARG A 43 15.69 -1.15 19.15
CA ARG A 43 16.34 -0.40 20.25
C ARG A 43 15.38 0.17 21.30
N ASP A 44 14.16 -0.37 21.38
CA ASP A 44 13.10 0.13 22.26
C ASP A 44 12.79 1.63 22.03
N GLY A 45 12.83 2.05 20.76
CA GLY A 45 12.61 3.41 20.32
C GLY A 45 11.18 3.91 20.56
N SER A 46 11.01 5.24 20.46
CA SER A 46 9.76 5.93 20.76
C SER A 46 8.55 5.27 20.08
N LYS A 47 7.60 4.81 20.90
CA LYS A 47 6.36 4.19 20.40
C LYS A 47 5.60 5.14 19.47
N ILE A 48 5.65 6.43 19.76
CA ILE A 48 5.00 7.50 19.01
C ILE A 48 5.63 7.60 17.61
N LEU A 49 6.97 7.69 17.52
CA LEU A 49 7.66 7.81 16.22
C LEU A 49 7.34 6.63 15.29
N VAL A 50 7.32 5.41 15.82
CA VAL A 50 6.97 4.22 15.02
C VAL A 50 5.53 4.28 14.52
N MET A 51 4.59 4.76 15.34
CA MET A 51 3.18 4.87 14.96
C MET A 51 2.97 5.98 13.92
N GLU A 52 3.57 7.14 14.11
CA GLU A 52 3.51 8.27 13.17
C GLU A 52 4.15 7.90 11.83
N GLY A 53 5.35 7.30 11.86
CA GLY A 53 6.02 6.82 10.66
C GLY A 53 5.20 5.75 9.93
N LEU A 54 4.62 4.80 10.65
CA LEU A 54 3.75 3.78 10.07
C LEU A 54 2.51 4.40 9.41
N ALA A 55 1.89 5.41 10.03
CA ALA A 55 0.76 6.14 9.47
C ALA A 55 1.15 6.87 8.17
N LEU A 56 2.31 7.56 8.16
CA LEU A 56 2.81 8.24 6.95
C LEU A 56 3.07 7.27 5.80
N LEU A 57 3.62 6.09 6.08
CA LEU A 57 3.85 5.05 5.07
C LEU A 57 2.51 4.51 4.50
N LEU A 58 1.50 4.33 5.36
CA LEU A 58 0.15 3.92 4.94
C LEU A 58 -0.52 4.98 4.07
N ASP A 59 -0.40 6.25 4.43
CA ASP A 59 -0.94 7.37 3.64
C ASP A 59 -0.23 7.48 2.29
N ALA A 60 1.07 7.22 2.23
CA ALA A 60 1.82 7.15 0.98
C ALA A 60 1.36 5.97 0.09
N ALA A 61 1.04 4.81 0.68
CA ALA A 61 0.51 3.66 -0.05
C ALA A 61 -0.89 3.96 -0.61
N ASP A 62 -1.76 4.60 0.17
CA ASP A 62 -3.09 5.05 -0.26
C ASP A 62 -3.00 6.05 -1.41
N ALA A 63 -2.07 7.02 -1.31
CA ALA A 63 -1.80 7.98 -2.37
C ALA A 63 -1.31 7.31 -3.66
N CYS A 64 -0.49 6.26 -3.58
CA CYS A 64 -0.08 5.49 -4.75
C CYS A 64 -1.27 4.80 -5.43
N LEU A 65 -2.14 4.16 -4.64
CA LEU A 65 -3.32 3.46 -5.14
C LEU A 65 -4.29 4.41 -5.85
N LYS A 66 -4.50 5.61 -5.28
CA LYS A 66 -5.40 6.64 -5.81
C LYS A 66 -4.78 7.51 -6.91
N SER A 67 -3.48 7.36 -7.15
CA SER A 67 -2.75 8.17 -8.13
C SER A 67 -3.23 7.92 -9.55
N VAL A 68 -3.25 8.99 -10.35
CA VAL A 68 -3.37 8.89 -11.82
C VAL A 68 -2.19 8.14 -12.46
N TRP A 69 -1.08 8.03 -11.72
CA TRP A 69 0.14 7.34 -12.14
C TRP A 69 0.25 5.91 -11.62
N ARG A 70 -0.80 5.34 -11.00
CA ARG A 70 -0.77 4.01 -10.39
C ARG A 70 -0.35 2.88 -11.34
N LYS A 71 -0.63 3.03 -12.64
CA LYS A 71 -0.24 2.07 -13.69
C LYS A 71 1.22 2.22 -14.16
N LEU A 72 1.96 3.20 -13.64
CA LEU A 72 3.40 3.28 -13.88
C LEU A 72 4.10 2.25 -13.00
N LYS A 73 4.97 1.44 -13.61
CA LYS A 73 5.80 0.45 -12.92
C LYS A 73 6.50 1.01 -11.66
N ALA A 74 7.05 2.22 -11.75
CA ALA A 74 7.70 2.87 -10.60
C ALA A 74 6.72 3.15 -9.43
N CYS A 75 5.45 3.43 -9.72
CA CYS A 75 4.41 3.62 -8.69
C CYS A 75 4.00 2.28 -8.08
N GLU A 76 3.86 1.24 -8.90
CA GLU A 76 3.59 -0.13 -8.42
C GLU A 76 4.73 -0.65 -7.53
N GLU A 77 5.98 -0.44 -7.93
CA GLU A 77 7.17 -0.83 -7.17
C GLU A 77 7.29 -0.05 -5.85
N LEU A 78 7.00 1.26 -5.87
CA LEU A 78 6.92 2.08 -4.66
C LEU A 78 5.84 1.54 -3.71
N PHE A 79 4.62 1.33 -4.21
CA PHE A 79 3.51 0.80 -3.43
C PHE A 79 3.82 -0.57 -2.81
N GLY A 80 4.37 -1.49 -3.60
CA GLY A 80 4.79 -2.80 -3.09
C GLY A 80 5.90 -2.71 -2.03
N SER A 81 6.85 -1.78 -2.20
CA SER A 81 7.91 -1.52 -1.22
C SER A 81 7.34 -0.97 0.09
N LEU A 82 6.40 -0.03 0.00
CA LEU A 82 5.70 0.55 1.15
C LEU A 82 4.95 -0.53 1.93
N LEU A 83 4.08 -1.30 1.26
CA LEU A 83 3.29 -2.34 1.93
C LEU A 83 4.17 -3.41 2.59
N SER A 84 5.26 -3.82 1.94
CA SER A 84 6.20 -4.77 2.54
C SER A 84 6.88 -4.21 3.78
N GLY A 85 7.31 -2.95 3.76
CA GLY A 85 7.90 -2.29 4.93
C GLY A 85 6.91 -2.10 6.08
N ILE A 86 5.70 -1.65 5.76
CA ILE A 86 4.58 -1.49 6.70
C ILE A 86 4.27 -2.82 7.40
N ALA A 87 4.16 -3.92 6.63
CA ALA A 87 3.91 -5.25 7.18
C ALA A 87 5.04 -5.68 8.12
N LYS A 88 6.31 -5.51 7.71
CA LYS A 88 7.47 -5.82 8.56
C LYS A 88 7.43 -5.08 9.89
N ILE A 89 7.16 -3.77 9.88
CA ILE A 89 7.10 -2.94 11.09
C ILE A 89 5.93 -3.38 12.00
N ALA A 90 4.73 -3.49 11.42
CA ALA A 90 3.51 -3.77 12.17
C ALA A 90 3.49 -5.20 12.75
N VAL A 91 3.88 -6.18 11.94
CA VAL A 91 4.00 -7.58 12.37
C VAL A 91 5.14 -7.69 13.38
N GLY A 92 6.30 -7.08 13.13
CA GLY A 92 7.45 -7.11 14.04
C GLY A 92 7.08 -6.74 15.48
N ARG A 93 6.36 -5.62 15.66
CA ARG A 93 5.93 -5.15 16.99
C ARG A 93 4.68 -5.83 17.54
N GLY A 94 3.75 -6.23 16.68
CA GLY A 94 2.39 -6.63 17.09
C GLY A 94 1.64 -5.49 17.79
N GLY A 95 0.57 -5.81 18.53
CA GLY A 95 -0.16 -4.83 19.34
C GLY A 95 -0.72 -3.65 18.55
N GLN A 96 -0.49 -2.42 19.03
CA GLN A 96 -1.08 -1.20 18.45
C GLN A 96 -0.68 -0.94 16.98
N PRO A 97 0.59 -1.09 16.55
CA PRO A 97 0.94 -1.01 15.13
C PRO A 97 0.19 -2.00 14.23
N LEU A 98 0.03 -3.26 14.67
CA LEU A 98 -0.72 -4.27 13.93
C LEU A 98 -2.19 -3.88 13.82
N ARG A 99 -2.79 -3.36 14.89
CA ARG A 99 -4.17 -2.83 14.88
C ARG A 99 -4.34 -1.66 13.91
N LEU A 100 -3.43 -0.69 13.95
CA LEU A 100 -3.43 0.44 13.03
C LEU A 100 -3.36 -0.04 11.58
N LEU A 101 -2.44 -0.97 11.28
CA LEU A 101 -2.32 -1.57 9.97
C LEU A 101 -3.63 -2.23 9.53
N LEU A 102 -4.21 -3.11 10.34
CA LEU A 102 -5.45 -3.82 9.98
C LEU A 102 -6.62 -2.85 9.72
N ILE A 103 -6.74 -1.78 10.52
CA ILE A 103 -7.75 -0.73 10.33
C ILE A 103 -7.58 -0.02 8.98
N ARG A 104 -6.35 0.32 8.60
CA ARG A 104 -6.04 1.07 7.37
C ARG A 104 -5.92 0.17 6.13
N LEU A 105 -5.61 -1.10 6.30
CA LEU A 105 -5.55 -2.08 5.22
C LEU A 105 -6.94 -2.40 4.67
N LYS A 106 -7.97 -2.41 5.52
CA LYS A 106 -9.35 -2.67 5.08
C LYS A 106 -9.80 -1.74 3.95
N PRO A 107 -9.77 -0.39 4.09
CA PRO A 107 -10.16 0.50 3.00
C PRO A 107 -9.22 0.38 1.79
N LEU A 108 -7.92 0.14 1.98
CA LEU A 108 -6.99 -0.10 0.86
C LEU A 108 -7.39 -1.31 0.01
N VAL A 109 -7.77 -2.43 0.64
CA VAL A 109 -8.26 -3.63 -0.06
C VAL A 109 -9.55 -3.33 -0.81
N LEU A 110 -10.48 -2.62 -0.17
CA LEU A 110 -11.78 -2.29 -0.76
C LEU A 110 -11.65 -1.33 -1.95
N ASP A 111 -10.83 -0.28 -1.83
CA ASP A 111 -10.54 0.71 -2.87
C ASP A 111 -9.84 0.04 -4.07
N LEU A 112 -8.99 -0.95 -3.82
CA LEU A 112 -8.34 -1.74 -4.87
C LEU A 112 -9.36 -2.62 -5.61
N CYS A 113 -10.24 -3.31 -4.90
CA CYS A 113 -11.27 -4.17 -5.49
C CYS A 113 -12.31 -3.38 -6.32
N GLU A 114 -12.51 -2.09 -6.04
CA GLU A 114 -13.35 -1.20 -6.86
C GLU A 114 -12.69 -0.79 -8.18
N GLN A 115 -11.38 -1.02 -8.34
CA GLN A 115 -10.72 -0.57 -9.56
C GLN A 115 -11.19 -1.42 -10.76
N PRO A 116 -11.58 -0.78 -11.87
CA PRO A 116 -12.13 -1.46 -13.05
C PRO A 116 -11.16 -2.44 -13.71
N ASP A 117 -9.87 -2.36 -13.37
CA ASP A 117 -8.81 -3.22 -13.89
C ASP A 117 -8.67 -4.57 -13.14
N THR A 118 -9.40 -4.80 -12.03
CA THR A 118 -9.23 -6.00 -11.19
C THR A 118 -10.05 -7.22 -11.62
N TRP A 119 -10.99 -7.06 -12.57
CA TRP A 119 -11.90 -8.14 -12.99
C TRP A 119 -11.38 -8.98 -14.18
N VAL A 120 -10.32 -8.57 -14.87
CA VAL A 120 -9.85 -9.23 -16.11
C VAL A 120 -8.42 -9.75 -15.96
N ARG A 121 -8.26 -11.02 -15.53
CA ARG A 121 -7.11 -11.96 -15.66
C ARG A 121 -5.65 -11.49 -15.39
N ASN A 122 -5.40 -10.20 -15.16
CA ASN A 122 -4.12 -9.55 -14.86
C ASN A 122 -4.43 -8.44 -13.86
N GLN A 123 -4.61 -8.81 -12.59
CA GLN A 123 -5.09 -7.89 -11.54
C GLN A 123 -4.08 -6.78 -11.17
N GLY A 124 -2.91 -6.77 -11.82
CA GLY A 124 -1.90 -5.72 -11.70
C GLY A 124 -0.99 -5.93 -10.48
N ASN A 125 0.23 -5.40 -10.55
CA ASN A 125 1.25 -5.64 -9.51
C ASN A 125 0.85 -5.10 -8.13
N MET A 126 -0.01 -4.07 -8.08
CA MET A 126 -0.56 -3.55 -6.83
C MET A 126 -1.54 -4.54 -6.18
N PHE A 127 -2.36 -5.24 -6.96
CA PHE A 127 -3.26 -6.26 -6.43
C PHE A 127 -2.48 -7.42 -5.83
N ASP A 128 -1.50 -7.94 -6.57
CA ASP A 128 -0.65 -9.02 -6.08
C ASP A 128 0.08 -8.63 -4.80
N SER A 129 0.50 -7.36 -4.69
CA SER A 129 1.14 -6.82 -3.49
C SER A 129 0.18 -6.79 -2.30
N VAL A 130 -1.05 -6.29 -2.47
CA VAL A 130 -2.07 -6.27 -1.40
C VAL A 130 -2.48 -7.67 -1.01
N PHE A 131 -2.73 -8.56 -1.98
CA PHE A 131 -3.12 -9.94 -1.74
C PHE A 131 -2.07 -10.67 -0.91
N ARG A 132 -0.81 -10.65 -1.38
CA ARG A 132 0.32 -11.27 -0.68
C ARG A 132 0.47 -10.74 0.75
N ILE A 133 0.45 -9.42 0.91
CA ILE A 133 0.65 -8.79 2.21
C ILE A 133 -0.53 -9.05 3.15
N SER A 134 -1.76 -9.11 2.64
CA SER A 134 -2.93 -9.48 3.44
C SER A 134 -2.80 -10.90 3.98
N CYS A 135 -2.37 -11.86 3.15
CA CYS A 135 -2.08 -13.22 3.61
C CYS A 135 -0.99 -13.25 4.68
N GLU A 136 0.14 -12.58 4.43
CA GLU A 136 1.27 -12.51 5.37
C GLU A 136 0.85 -11.92 6.73
N ILE A 137 0.08 -10.84 6.72
CA ILE A 137 -0.42 -10.19 7.95
C ILE A 137 -1.42 -11.08 8.68
N ILE A 138 -2.32 -11.76 7.95
CA ILE A 138 -3.28 -12.68 8.57
C ILE A 138 -2.52 -13.83 9.25
N GLU A 139 -1.61 -14.49 8.54
CA GLU A 139 -0.84 -15.62 9.06
C GLU A 139 0.03 -15.22 10.26
N SER A 140 0.80 -14.15 10.13
CA SER A 140 1.72 -13.70 11.18
C SER A 140 1.00 -13.00 12.35
N GLY A 141 -0.09 -12.28 12.06
CA GLY A 141 -0.90 -11.57 13.03
C GLY A 141 -1.81 -12.49 13.83
N TRP A 142 -2.20 -13.65 13.28
CA TRP A 142 -3.07 -14.61 13.96
C TRP A 142 -2.52 -15.04 15.32
N ALA A 143 -1.21 -15.27 15.40
CA ALA A 143 -0.55 -15.65 16.64
C ALA A 143 -0.35 -14.48 17.62
N LYS A 144 -0.36 -13.22 17.12
CA LYS A 144 -0.03 -12.02 17.91
C LYS A 144 -1.24 -11.27 18.44
N ASP A 145 -2.27 -11.11 17.63
CA ASP A 145 -3.51 -10.40 17.99
C ASP A 145 -4.69 -10.96 17.18
N ARG A 146 -5.05 -12.21 17.48
CA ARG A 146 -6.19 -12.90 16.86
C ARG A 146 -7.48 -12.08 16.85
N PRO A 147 -7.91 -11.43 17.97
CA PRO A 147 -9.15 -10.65 17.96
C PRO A 147 -9.15 -9.53 16.91
N SER A 148 -8.01 -8.86 16.72
CA SER A 148 -7.88 -7.81 15.71
C SER A 148 -7.91 -8.36 14.29
N VAL A 149 -7.26 -9.51 14.04
CA VAL A 149 -7.31 -10.19 12.74
C VAL A 149 -8.73 -10.70 12.43
N ASP A 150 -9.42 -11.31 13.40
CA ASP A 150 -10.82 -11.73 13.25
C ASP A 150 -11.73 -10.55 12.92
N THR A 151 -11.52 -9.41 13.58
CA THR A 151 -12.28 -8.17 13.32
C THR A 151 -12.04 -7.65 11.90
N PHE A 152 -10.80 -7.69 11.44
CA PHE A 152 -10.44 -7.32 10.07
C PHE A 152 -11.12 -8.22 9.03
N ILE A 153 -11.03 -9.55 9.18
CA ILE A 153 -11.63 -10.52 8.25
C ILE A 153 -13.16 -10.37 8.21
N LYS A 154 -13.81 -10.30 9.37
CA LYS A 154 -15.26 -10.07 9.46
C LYS A 154 -15.65 -8.73 8.83
N GLY A 155 -14.86 -7.69 9.10
CA GLY A 155 -15.05 -6.37 8.54
C GLY A 155 -14.97 -6.34 7.02
N LEU A 156 -14.00 -7.04 6.42
CA LEU A 156 -13.90 -7.20 4.97
C LEU A 156 -15.10 -7.96 4.41
N THR A 157 -15.46 -9.08 5.03
CA THR A 157 -16.57 -9.93 4.58
C THR A 157 -17.90 -9.17 4.59
N SER A 158 -18.17 -8.40 5.64
CA SER A 158 -19.37 -7.55 5.73
C SER A 158 -19.41 -6.53 4.60
N SER A 159 -18.31 -5.81 4.38
CA SER A 159 -18.26 -4.76 3.36
C SER A 159 -18.36 -5.29 1.93
N ILE A 160 -17.83 -6.49 1.65
CA ILE A 160 -18.01 -7.16 0.35
C ILE A 160 -19.46 -7.60 0.17
N ARG A 161 -20.05 -8.20 1.19
CA ARG A 161 -21.45 -8.64 1.15
C ARG A 161 -22.41 -7.46 0.94
N GLU A 162 -22.25 -6.40 1.72
CA GLU A 162 -23.04 -5.17 1.58
C GLU A 162 -23.01 -4.67 0.13
N ARG A 163 -21.86 -4.67 -0.53
CA ARG A 163 -21.74 -4.23 -1.93
C ARG A 163 -22.50 -5.13 -2.90
N ASN A 164 -22.42 -6.45 -2.73
CA ASN A 164 -23.12 -7.40 -3.59
C ASN A 164 -24.64 -7.40 -3.37
N ASP A 165 -25.11 -7.04 -2.17
CA ASP A 165 -26.55 -6.95 -1.87
C ASP A 165 -27.21 -5.69 -2.51
N TYR A 166 -26.41 -4.74 -3.04
CA TYR A 166 -26.88 -3.52 -3.75
C TYR A 166 -26.69 -3.57 -5.28
N GLU A 167 -26.15 -4.66 -5.85
CA GLU A 167 -26.09 -4.92 -7.30
C GLU A 167 -27.21 -5.88 -7.75
#